data_AF-A0A4Q7WSC3-F1
#
_entry.id   AF-A0A4Q7WSC3-F1
#
_cell.length_a   1.000
_cell.length_b   1.000
_cell.length_c   1.000
_cell.angle_alpha   90.00
_cell.angle_beta   90.00
_cell.angle_gamma   90.00
#
_symmetry.space_group_name_H-M   'P 1'
#
loop_
_entity.id
_entity.type
_entity.pdbx_description
1 polymer ?
#
loop_
_entity_poly.entity_id
_entity_poly.type
_entity_poly.pdbx_seq_one_letter_code
_entity_poly.pdbx_strand_id
1 'polypeptide(L)'
;MEGRVLPVLLGPTGHPPKTYRIPVPGAEGGPPTVLVYRREPRGHSAKLGLPRGWKYVYDPEGRKDSRLRWPWSKPDTAPGDRAEGGPEGKPDDAHG
;
A
#
# COMPACT_ATOMS: atom_id res chain seq x y z
N MET A 1 10.86 -1.02 22.50
CA MET A 1 11.75 -1.33 21.37
C MET A 1 13.10 -1.70 21.92
N GLU A 2 13.44 -2.99 21.92
CA GLU A 2 14.54 -3.55 22.72
C GLU A 2 15.92 -3.38 22.08
N GLY A 3 16.18 -2.26 21.42
CA GLY A 3 17.45 -2.02 20.72
C GLY A 3 17.71 -2.92 19.51
N ARG A 4 16.71 -3.69 19.05
CA ARG A 4 16.84 -4.59 17.89
C ARG A 4 17.01 -3.80 16.60
N VAL A 5 18.10 -4.09 15.88
CA VAL A 5 18.39 -3.54 14.54
C VAL A 5 17.82 -4.51 13.50
N LEU A 6 16.96 -4.02 12.61
CA LEU A 6 16.40 -4.84 11.53
C LEU A 6 17.11 -4.48 10.22
N PRO A 7 17.85 -5.42 9.58
CA PRO A 7 18.52 -5.14 8.33
C PRO A 7 17.49 -4.79 7.26
N VAL A 8 17.71 -3.66 6.59
CA VAL A 8 16.81 -3.16 5.56
C VAL A 8 17.46 -3.36 4.20
N LEU A 9 16.76 -4.07 3.31
CA LEU A 9 17.13 -4.10 1.90
C LEU A 9 16.92 -2.70 1.31
N LEU A 10 18.03 -2.05 0.94
CA LEU A 10 18.01 -0.80 0.20
C LEU A 10 17.74 -1.09 -1.27
N GLY A 11 16.93 -0.24 -1.90
CA GLY A 11 16.74 -0.30 -3.35
C GLY A 11 18.00 0.10 -4.11
N PRO A 12 18.02 -0.03 -5.45
CA PRO A 12 19.18 0.29 -6.29
C PRO A 12 19.71 1.73 -6.10
N THR A 13 18.86 2.66 -5.67
CA THR A 13 19.24 4.05 -5.38
C THR A 13 19.87 4.22 -3.98
N GLY A 14 20.09 3.15 -3.21
CA GLY A 14 20.55 3.22 -1.82
C GLY A 14 19.56 3.88 -0.85
N HIS A 15 18.39 4.29 -1.35
CA HIS A 15 17.40 4.97 -0.55
C HIS A 15 16.65 3.96 0.34
N PRO A 16 16.51 4.26 1.65
CA PRO A 16 15.66 3.49 2.55
C PRO A 16 14.22 3.35 2.01
N PRO A 17 13.53 2.22 2.19
CA PRO A 17 12.19 1.99 1.65
C PRO A 17 11.19 3.09 2.05
N LYS A 18 10.25 3.42 1.17
CA LYS A 18 9.20 4.41 1.48
C LYS A 18 8.34 3.99 2.69
N THR A 19 8.15 2.69 2.86
CA THR A 19 7.41 2.12 3.98
C THR A 19 8.21 0.99 4.61
N TYR A 20 8.23 0.94 5.93
CA TYR A 20 8.87 -0.10 6.71
C TYR A 20 7.87 -0.77 7.64
N ARG A 21 8.02 -2.07 7.86
CA ARG A 21 7.14 -2.88 8.72
C ARG A 21 7.97 -3.57 9.77
N ILE A 22 7.70 -3.29 11.03
CA ILE A 22 8.42 -3.83 12.18
C ILE A 22 7.51 -4.84 12.87
N PRO A 23 7.81 -6.15 12.82
CA PRO A 23 7.11 -7.13 13.62
C PRO A 23 7.51 -6.95 15.09
N VAL A 24 6.52 -6.68 15.94
CA VAL A 24 6.66 -6.55 17.38
C VAL A 24 6.01 -7.78 18.02
N PRO A 25 6.76 -8.59 18.79
CA PRO A 25 6.15 -9.67 19.55
C PRO A 25 5.18 -9.09 20.58
N GLY A 26 4.03 -9.74 20.79
CA GLY A 26 3.08 -9.31 21.80
C GLY A 26 3.70 -9.39 23.20
N ALA A 27 3.31 -8.46 24.07
CA ALA A 27 3.69 -8.53 25.48
C ALA A 27 3.07 -9.80 26.10
N GLU A 28 3.86 -10.54 26.89
CA GLU A 28 3.44 -11.77 27.58
C GLU A 28 2.73 -12.82 26.69
N GLY A 29 3.22 -13.00 25.45
CA GLY A 29 2.65 -14.02 24.55
C GLY A 29 1.38 -13.59 23.81
N GLY A 30 1.00 -12.31 23.89
CA GLY A 30 -0.05 -11.73 23.06
C GLY A 30 0.24 -11.85 21.55
N PRO A 31 -0.79 -11.64 20.71
CA PRO A 31 -0.63 -11.73 19.25
C PRO A 31 0.41 -10.73 18.74
N PRO A 32 1.30 -11.13 17.81
CA PRO A 32 2.31 -10.24 17.26
C PRO A 32 1.64 -9.10 16.48
N THR A 33 2.14 -7.88 16.66
CA THR A 33 1.64 -6.69 15.97
C THR A 33 2.70 -6.20 14.98
N VAL A 34 2.28 -5.76 13.80
CA VAL A 34 3.19 -5.12 12.84
C VAL A 34 3.03 -3.60 12.94
N LEU A 35 4.08 -2.91 13.34
CA LEU A 35 4.12 -1.45 13.30
C LEU A 35 4.58 -0.99 11.91
N VAL A 36 3.81 -0.11 11.29
CA VAL A 36 4.16 0.44 9.98
C VAL A 36 4.72 1.84 10.14
N TYR A 37 5.79 2.14 9.41
CA TYR A 37 6.43 3.45 9.39
C TYR A 37 6.58 3.94 7.95
N ARG A 38 6.29 5.21 7.69
CA ARG A 38 6.41 5.84 6.37
C ARG A 38 7.52 6.90 6.35
N ARG A 39 8.22 6.99 5.23
CA ARG A 39 9.27 7.97 5.00
C ARG A 39 8.65 9.31 4.60
N GLU A 40 8.88 10.35 5.40
CA GLU A 40 8.40 11.71 5.16
C GLU A 40 9.56 12.70 5.07
N PRO A 41 9.43 13.78 4.27
CA PRO A 41 10.38 14.88 4.29
C PRO A 41 10.50 15.46 5.70
N ARG A 42 11.73 15.62 6.20
CA ARG A 42 11.96 16.30 7.48
C ARG A 42 11.69 17.82 7.39
N GLY A 43 11.77 18.36 6.19
CA GLY A 43 11.54 19.76 5.87
C GLY A 43 11.98 20.04 4.43
N HIS A 44 11.62 21.20 3.91
CA HIS A 44 11.94 21.60 2.54
C HIS A 44 12.92 22.78 2.52
N SER A 45 13.75 22.88 1.48
CA SER A 45 14.60 24.05 1.24
C SER A 45 13.74 25.24 0.81
N ALA A 46 14.00 26.43 1.35
CA ALA A 46 13.16 27.61 1.11
C ALA A 46 13.12 28.07 -0.36
N LYS A 47 14.23 27.92 -1.10
CA LYS A 47 14.34 28.41 -2.49
C LYS A 47 13.87 27.40 -3.54
N LEU A 48 14.13 26.11 -3.33
CA LEU A 48 13.92 25.08 -4.34
C LEU A 48 12.83 24.07 -3.99
N GLY A 49 12.25 24.15 -2.78
CA GLY A 49 11.24 23.19 -2.32
C GLY A 49 11.77 21.76 -2.14
N LEU A 50 13.08 21.51 -2.24
CA LEU A 50 13.63 20.17 -2.15
C LEU A 50 13.64 19.64 -0.71
N PRO A 51 13.36 18.34 -0.49
CA PRO A 51 13.48 17.71 0.82
C PRO A 51 14.91 17.80 1.38
N ARG A 52 15.07 18.34 2.59
CA ARG A 52 16.36 18.48 3.29
C ARG A 52 16.79 17.22 4.06
N GLY A 53 16.16 16.09 3.77
CA GLY A 53 16.31 14.85 4.50
C GLY A 53 14.97 14.21 4.82
N TRP A 54 15.03 13.04 5.43
CA TRP A 54 13.88 12.17 5.61
C TRP A 54 13.77 11.72 7.07
N LYS A 55 12.55 11.48 7.53
CA LYS A 55 12.26 10.81 8.80
C LYS A 55 11.25 9.71 8.57
N TYR A 56 11.22 8.73 9.46
CA TYR A 56 10.15 7.74 9.50
C TYR A 56 9.10 8.15 10.53
N VAL A 57 7.83 8.17 10.11
CA VAL A 57 6.69 8.49 10.96
C VAL A 57 5.83 7.24 11.10
N TYR A 58 5.39 6.95 12.32
CA TYR A 58 4.51 5.82 12.60
C TYR A 58 3.17 6.03 11.87
N ASP A 59 2.74 5.00 11.14
CA ASP A 59 1.51 4.95 10.37
C ASP A 59 0.63 3.81 10.91
N PRO A 60 -0.27 4.08 11.87
CA PRO A 60 -1.10 3.05 12.49
C PRO A 60 -2.09 2.41 11.52
N GLU A 61 -2.48 3.13 10.46
CA GLU A 61 -3.40 2.59 9.44
C GLU A 61 -2.69 1.65 8.47
N GLY A 62 -1.36 1.73 8.36
CA GLY A 62 -0.55 0.88 7.49
C GLY A 62 -1.01 0.85 6.03
N ARG A 63 -1.67 1.92 5.55
CA ARG A 63 -2.26 1.94 4.21
C ARG A 63 -1.14 1.72 3.19
N LYS A 64 -1.31 0.70 2.36
CA LYS A 64 -0.41 0.48 1.21
C LYS A 64 -0.43 1.75 0.38
N ASP A 65 0.77 2.26 0.06
CA ASP A 65 0.95 3.41 -0.83
C ASP A 65 -0.01 3.25 -2.02
N SER A 66 -0.86 4.25 -2.21
CA SER A 66 -2.01 4.20 -3.11
C SER A 66 -1.63 3.55 -4.44
N ARG A 67 -2.48 2.63 -4.93
CA ARG A 67 -2.26 1.88 -6.19
C ARG A 67 -1.69 2.84 -7.23
N LEU A 68 -0.50 2.53 -7.76
CA LEU A 68 0.15 3.35 -8.78
C LEU A 68 -0.86 3.69 -9.88
N ARG A 69 -1.16 4.98 -10.02
CA ARG A 69 -2.11 5.49 -11.02
C ARG A 69 -1.35 5.65 -12.33
N TRP A 70 -1.20 4.53 -13.04
CA TRP A 70 -0.71 4.58 -14.42
C TRP A 70 -1.83 5.05 -15.34
N PRO A 71 -1.53 5.78 -16.42
CA PRO A 71 -2.55 6.23 -17.37
C PRO A 71 -3.25 5.07 -18.11
N TRP A 72 -2.70 3.86 -18.05
CA TRP A 72 -3.33 2.62 -18.55
C TRP A 72 -3.91 1.72 -17.45
N SER A 73 -3.98 2.19 -16.20
CA SER A 73 -4.63 1.42 -15.13
C SER A 73 -6.15 1.50 -15.26
N LYS A 74 -6.81 0.36 -15.46
CA LYS A 74 -8.27 0.26 -15.39
C LYS A 74 -8.78 0.70 -14.01
N PRO A 75 -9.92 1.42 -13.93
CA PRO A 75 -10.55 1.74 -12.65
C PRO A 75 -10.99 0.45 -11.95
N ASP A 76 -10.91 0.46 -10.62
CA ASP A 76 -11.31 -0.67 -9.77
C ASP A 76 -12.85 -0.66 -9.70
N THR A 77 -13.51 -1.50 -10.50
CA THR A 77 -14.96 -1.69 -10.40
C THR A 77 -15.26 -2.28 -9.03
N ALA A 78 -15.95 -1.52 -8.17
CA ALA A 78 -16.42 -2.01 -6.90
C ALA A 78 -17.34 -3.24 -7.11
N PRO A 79 -17.23 -4.30 -6.29
CA PRO A 79 -18.12 -5.44 -6.35
C PRO A 79 -19.48 -5.05 -5.77
N GLY A 80 -20.27 -4.33 -6.56
CA GLY A 80 -21.66 -3.97 -6.26
C GLY A 80 -22.60 -4.08 -7.47
N ASP A 81 -22.05 -4.27 -8.68
CA ASP A 81 -22.82 -4.28 -9.94
C ASP A 81 -22.94 -5.69 -10.56
N ARG A 82 -22.69 -6.75 -9.78
CA ARG A 82 -23.08 -8.12 -10.16
C ARG A 82 -24.20 -8.59 -9.26
N ALA A 83 -25.37 -7.98 -9.42
CA ALA A 83 -26.62 -8.56 -8.97
C ALA A 83 -27.77 -8.01 -9.84
N GLU A 84 -27.79 -8.36 -11.13
CA GLU A 84 -29.06 -8.69 -11.79
C GLU A 84 -28.80 -9.68 -12.94
N GLY A 85 -29.69 -10.65 -13.06
CA GLY A 85 -29.57 -11.88 -13.85
C GLY A 85 -29.33 -11.68 -15.35
N GLY A 86 -28.66 -12.66 -15.94
CA GLY A 86 -28.10 -12.62 -17.28
C GLY A 86 -29.12 -12.61 -18.44
N PRO A 87 -28.62 -12.41 -19.68
CA PRO A 87 -29.43 -12.63 -20.87
C PRO A 87 -29.66 -14.14 -21.03
N GLU A 88 -30.84 -14.59 -20.62
CA GLU A 88 -31.36 -15.90 -20.99
C GLU A 88 -31.37 -16.02 -22.51
N GLY A 89 -30.76 -17.10 -22.99
CA GLY A 89 -30.56 -17.37 -24.40
C GLY A 89 -31.88 -17.41 -25.15
N LYS A 90 -31.84 -16.95 -26.40
CA LYS A 90 -32.92 -17.07 -27.37
C LYS A 90 -32.75 -18.41 -28.07
N PRO A 91 -33.59 -19.44 -27.83
CA PRO A 91 -33.73 -20.54 -28.77
C PRO A 91 -34.87 -20.24 -29.75
N ASP A 92 -34.80 -20.95 -30.86
CA ASP A 92 -35.84 -21.19 -31.85
C ASP A 92 -35.91 -20.23 -33.04
N ASP A 93 -35.40 -20.71 -34.18
CA ASP A 93 -36.07 -20.68 -35.49
C ASP A 93 -35.40 -21.76 -36.36
N ALA A 94 -35.86 -23.00 -36.23
CA ALA A 94 -35.59 -24.08 -37.18
C ALA A 94 -36.93 -24.62 -37.68
N HIS A 95 -37.56 -23.90 -38.60
CA HIS A 95 -38.65 -24.41 -39.42
C HIS A 95 -38.65 -23.75 -40.80
N GLY A 96 -38.54 -24.57 -41.85
CA GLY A 96 -38.81 -24.21 -43.24
C GLY A 96 -37.72 -24.60 -44.21
#